data_AF-A0A497TJV8-F1
#
_entry.id   AF-A0A497TJV8-F1
#
_cell.length_a   1.000
_cell.length_b   1.000
_cell.length_c   1.000
_cell.angle_alpha   90.00
_cell.angle_beta   90.00
_cell.angle_gamma   90.00
#
_symmetry.space_group_name_H-M   'P 1'
#
loop_
_entity.id
_entity.type
_entity.pdbx_description
1 polymer ?
#
loop_
_entity_poly.entity_id
_entity_poly.type
_entity_poly.pdbx_seq_one_letter_code
_entity_poly.pdbx_strand_id
1 'polypeptide(L)'
;MGTDPWAERKPAWVGQNVRENACMNCHTPHNAATPVRLIKDQEEQTCYLCHDGTVAQDILSEELKFSHHPVEMTPNLDHDSVRAENPLTMSFHVECEDCHNPHGSYSSPPMISFNPANPADTNHTTAPFVNGSMVGVTGIDSGGAVKPEVDYEYEVCFKCHGVPGKSACDNQRCSTATGYSMTRQDGVYNLRDKVDPGNPALVSYHPITANDPFNNGEVPSLRTDIPLDTSSSLIYCSDCHSSNVSPAAGGVGTAGSHGSTFEGILALPYDFDPQTATSANNLCYKCHNAASLEVSFIHSKHVGANTTCINCHDPHGSAKFPHLLNFLTFANVTGPMEITGTGAFTEPTWVDNGQYSGACYLVCHGKTHDGWSYPP
;
A
#
# COMPACT_ATOMS: atom_id res chain seq x y z
N MET A 1 25.89 9.49 19.10
CA MET A 1 26.05 8.21 19.81
C MET A 1 24.78 8.02 20.60
N GLY A 2 23.97 7.02 20.25
CA GLY A 2 22.73 6.71 20.96
C GLY A 2 22.99 6.31 22.40
N THR A 3 21.99 6.50 23.25
CA THR A 3 21.99 5.94 24.61
C THR A 3 21.96 4.41 24.50
N ASP A 4 22.85 3.72 25.21
CA ASP A 4 22.83 2.26 25.31
C ASP A 4 21.44 1.79 25.80
N PRO A 5 20.67 1.02 25.00
CA PRO A 5 19.33 0.56 25.40
C PRO A 5 19.35 -0.44 26.56
N TRP A 6 20.55 -0.83 27.00
CA TRP A 6 20.79 -1.67 28.16
C TRP A 6 21.56 -0.93 29.27
N ALA A 7 21.59 0.41 29.28
CA ALA A 7 22.33 1.24 30.24
C ALA A 7 22.03 0.93 31.72
N GLU A 8 20.83 0.43 32.01
CA GLU A 8 20.39 0.02 33.34
C GLU A 8 21.01 -1.31 33.83
N ARG A 9 21.74 -2.02 32.96
CA ARG A 9 22.32 -3.33 33.29
C ARG A 9 23.73 -3.23 33.83
N LYS A 10 24.05 -4.16 34.72
CA LYS A 10 25.44 -4.41 35.13
C LYS A 10 26.23 -4.86 33.89
N PRO A 11 27.47 -4.37 33.68
CA PRO A 11 28.28 -4.74 32.50
C PRO A 11 28.45 -6.25 32.27
N ALA A 12 28.36 -7.07 33.32
CA ALA A 12 28.44 -8.53 33.22
C ALA A 12 27.16 -9.23 32.70
N TRP A 13 26.07 -8.49 32.48
CA TRP A 13 24.73 -8.98 32.10
C TRP A 13 24.21 -8.32 30.81
N VAL A 14 25.03 -7.47 30.18
CA VAL A 14 24.77 -6.90 28.87
C VAL A 14 25.28 -7.90 27.83
N GLY A 15 24.34 -8.59 27.18
CA GLY A 15 24.64 -9.31 25.95
C GLY A 15 25.02 -8.31 24.86
N GLN A 16 25.90 -8.73 23.95
CA GLN A 16 26.37 -7.90 22.83
C GLN A 16 25.37 -7.84 21.67
N ASN A 17 24.31 -8.65 21.71
CA ASN A 17 23.29 -8.72 20.67
C ASN A 17 21.90 -9.05 21.24
N VAL A 18 20.87 -8.84 20.41
CA VAL A 18 19.45 -9.11 20.75
C VAL A 18 19.27 -10.55 21.26
N ARG A 19 19.92 -11.54 20.66
CA ARG A 19 19.77 -12.95 21.07
C ARG A 19 20.30 -13.19 22.49
N GLU A 20 21.45 -12.63 22.85
CA GLU A 20 22.04 -12.75 24.20
C GLU A 20 21.23 -11.99 25.25
N ASN A 21 20.58 -10.90 24.85
CA ASN A 21 19.71 -10.12 25.72
C ASN A 21 18.30 -10.71 25.90
N ALA A 22 17.90 -11.67 25.04
CA ALA A 22 16.70 -12.50 25.14
C ALA A 22 15.43 -11.70 25.54
N CYS A 23 14.70 -12.14 26.56
CA CYS A 23 13.48 -11.48 27.03
C CYS A 23 13.72 -10.04 27.49
N MET A 24 14.93 -9.75 27.97
CA MET A 24 15.24 -8.45 28.56
C MET A 24 15.51 -7.36 27.51
N ASN A 25 15.37 -7.66 26.22
CA ASN A 25 15.31 -6.60 25.19
C ASN A 25 14.10 -5.70 25.40
N CYS A 26 12.96 -6.29 25.77
CA CYS A 26 11.68 -5.59 25.94
C CYS A 26 11.21 -5.57 27.41
N HIS A 27 11.59 -6.58 28.20
CA HIS A 27 11.15 -6.69 29.60
C HIS A 27 12.23 -6.23 30.60
N THR A 28 11.80 -5.60 31.70
CA THR A 28 12.65 -5.24 32.84
C THR A 28 12.37 -6.18 34.02
N PRO A 29 13.31 -7.06 34.40
CA PRO A 29 13.12 -7.92 35.56
C PRO A 29 13.14 -7.08 36.85
N HIS A 30 11.94 -6.88 37.42
CA HIS A 30 11.64 -6.00 38.56
C HIS A 30 11.68 -4.50 38.25
N ASN A 31 10.79 -3.73 38.88
CA ASN A 31 10.70 -2.27 38.74
C ASN A 31 10.54 -1.78 37.28
N ALA A 32 9.88 -2.56 36.43
CA ALA A 32 9.45 -2.09 35.11
C ALA A 32 8.57 -0.84 35.24
N ALA A 33 8.67 0.08 34.28
CA ALA A 33 7.86 1.30 34.30
C ALA A 33 6.37 0.98 34.11
N THR A 34 6.05 -0.12 33.41
CA THR A 34 4.69 -0.61 33.23
C THR A 34 4.37 -1.80 34.15
N PRO A 35 3.13 -1.90 34.65
CA PRO A 35 2.72 -3.03 35.48
C PRO A 35 2.44 -4.30 34.66
N VAL A 36 2.12 -4.17 33.37
CA VAL A 36 1.74 -5.29 32.51
C VAL A 36 2.99 -6.04 32.06
N ARG A 37 3.15 -7.28 32.53
CA ARG A 37 4.22 -8.23 32.13
C ARG A 37 5.64 -7.66 32.16
N LEU A 38 5.86 -6.64 32.99
CA LEU A 38 7.16 -6.02 33.20
C LEU A 38 7.79 -5.46 31.91
N ILE A 39 7.00 -4.93 30.98
CA ILE A 39 7.54 -4.26 29.78
C ILE A 39 8.26 -2.97 30.22
N LYS A 40 9.40 -2.68 29.57
CA LYS A 40 10.26 -1.54 29.87
C LYS A 40 9.51 -0.21 29.92
N ASP A 41 8.66 0.04 28.94
CA ASP A 41 7.89 1.27 28.78
C ASP A 41 6.58 1.00 28.02
N GLN A 42 5.86 2.05 27.64
CA GLN A 42 4.83 2.01 26.60
C GLN A 42 5.39 1.33 25.33
N GLU A 43 4.51 0.69 24.55
CA GLU A 43 4.90 -0.19 23.44
C GLU A 43 5.89 0.47 22.48
N GLU A 44 5.53 1.60 21.89
CA GLU A 44 6.34 2.29 20.89
C GLU A 44 7.71 2.67 21.48
N GLN A 45 7.71 3.19 22.70
CA GLN A 45 8.94 3.60 23.39
C GLN A 45 9.87 2.41 23.65
N THR A 46 9.30 1.23 23.94
CA THR A 46 10.08 -0.01 24.09
C THR A 46 10.76 -0.41 22.78
N CYS A 47 10.06 -0.27 21.65
CA CYS A 47 10.61 -0.55 20.33
C CYS A 47 11.70 0.47 19.92
N TYR A 48 11.47 1.76 20.18
CA TYR A 48 12.37 2.85 19.81
C TYR A 48 13.70 2.84 20.58
N LEU A 49 13.82 2.10 21.68
CA LEU A 49 15.12 1.86 22.33
C LEU A 49 16.17 1.30 21.37
N CYS A 50 15.75 0.54 20.35
CA CYS A 50 16.66 0.02 19.33
C CYS A 50 16.35 0.58 17.94
N HIS A 51 15.09 0.91 17.66
CA HIS A 51 14.61 1.33 16.34
C HIS A 51 14.61 2.86 16.13
N ASP A 52 15.49 3.58 16.84
CA ASP A 52 15.79 5.01 16.66
C ASP A 52 16.97 5.29 15.71
N GLY A 53 17.46 4.25 15.03
CA GLY A 53 18.61 4.32 14.13
C GLY A 53 19.96 4.16 14.81
N THR A 54 20.01 3.91 16.12
CA THR A 54 21.27 3.75 16.85
C THR A 54 21.74 2.31 16.93
N VAL A 55 20.81 1.35 17.03
CA VAL A 55 21.11 -0.09 17.16
C VAL A 55 20.54 -0.90 15.99
N ALA A 56 19.28 -0.65 15.65
CA ALA A 56 18.57 -1.29 14.56
C ALA A 56 18.15 -0.26 13.51
N GLN A 57 17.38 -0.72 12.52
CA GLN A 57 16.82 0.14 11.48
C GLN A 57 16.05 1.30 12.11
N ASP A 58 16.27 2.51 11.59
CA ASP A 58 15.62 3.73 12.07
C ASP A 58 14.15 3.76 11.64
N ILE A 59 13.27 3.28 12.52
CA ILE A 59 11.82 3.32 12.34
C ILE A 59 11.27 4.62 12.91
N LEU A 60 11.84 5.12 14.01
CA LEU A 60 11.39 6.37 14.64
C LEU A 60 11.39 7.54 13.65
N SER A 61 12.45 7.70 12.86
CA SER A 61 12.50 8.77 11.85
C SER A 61 11.46 8.59 10.73
N GLU A 62 11.01 7.37 10.48
CA GLU A 62 9.98 7.07 9.47
C GLU A 62 8.58 7.43 9.98
N GLU A 63 8.27 7.10 11.24
CA GLU A 63 7.00 7.46 11.91
C GLU A 63 6.85 8.97 12.15
N LEU A 64 7.93 9.75 12.04
CA LEU A 64 7.88 11.20 12.13
C LEU A 64 7.63 11.89 10.78
N LYS A 65 7.46 11.13 9.69
CA LYS A 65 7.23 11.70 8.36
C LYS A 65 5.80 12.21 8.21
N PHE A 66 5.58 13.02 7.17
CA PHE A 66 4.29 13.64 6.89
C PHE A 66 3.15 12.61 6.71
N SER A 67 3.43 11.48 6.05
CA SER A 67 2.47 10.40 5.88
C SER A 67 3.03 9.15 6.55
N HIS A 68 2.38 8.69 7.61
CA HIS A 68 2.79 7.50 8.37
C HIS A 68 1.58 6.78 8.95
N HIS A 69 1.81 5.57 9.46
CA HIS A 69 0.81 4.92 10.29
C HIS A 69 0.90 5.49 11.71
N PRO A 70 -0.20 6.03 12.27
CA PRO A 70 -0.13 6.87 13.45
C PRO A 70 -0.08 6.08 14.77
N VAL A 71 1.01 5.33 14.98
CA VAL A 71 1.24 4.50 16.18
C VAL A 71 1.26 5.31 17.48
N GLU A 72 1.46 6.63 17.39
CA GLU A 72 1.46 7.53 18.54
C GLU A 72 0.05 7.88 19.08
N MET A 73 -1.02 7.61 18.33
CA MET A 73 -2.35 8.15 18.65
C MET A 73 -3.15 7.30 19.65
N THR A 74 -2.86 6.02 19.77
CA THR A 74 -3.71 5.05 20.48
C THR A 74 -2.89 4.10 21.34
N PRO A 75 -2.07 4.59 22.27
CA PRO A 75 -1.20 3.71 23.03
C PRO A 75 -2.01 2.78 23.92
N ASN A 76 -1.98 1.51 23.59
CA ASN A 76 -2.52 0.45 24.40
C ASN A 76 -1.53 0.12 25.51
N LEU A 77 -2.07 -0.18 26.68
CA LEU A 77 -1.28 -0.59 27.84
C LEU A 77 -1.31 -2.11 28.01
N ASP A 78 -2.06 -2.83 27.16
CA ASP A 78 -2.26 -4.28 27.23
C ASP A 78 -1.34 -5.03 26.26
N HIS A 79 -0.48 -5.90 26.80
CA HIS A 79 0.54 -6.67 26.06
C HIS A 79 0.01 -7.75 25.07
N ASP A 80 -1.26 -8.13 25.14
CA ASP A 80 -1.82 -9.23 24.32
C ASP A 80 -3.03 -8.79 23.50
N SER A 81 -3.16 -7.47 23.31
CA SER A 81 -4.37 -6.88 22.79
C SER A 81 -4.67 -7.39 21.38
N VAL A 82 -3.67 -7.46 20.51
CA VAL A 82 -3.82 -7.89 19.11
C VAL A 82 -4.28 -9.35 18.96
N ARG A 83 -4.04 -10.22 19.96
CA ARG A 83 -4.57 -11.61 19.94
C ARG A 83 -6.01 -11.71 20.44
N ALA A 84 -6.45 -10.77 21.26
CA ALA A 84 -7.83 -10.72 21.76
C ALA A 84 -8.75 -9.88 20.85
N GLU A 85 -8.14 -9.05 20.01
CA GLU A 85 -8.81 -8.14 19.11
C GLU A 85 -9.43 -8.83 17.90
N ASN A 86 -10.60 -8.32 17.51
CA ASN A 86 -11.27 -8.74 16.29
C ASN A 86 -11.40 -7.53 15.36
N PRO A 87 -10.63 -7.48 14.24
CA PRO A 87 -10.64 -6.38 13.29
C PRO A 87 -12.02 -6.04 12.72
N LEU A 88 -12.96 -6.99 12.74
CA LEU A 88 -14.33 -6.80 12.24
C LEU A 88 -15.23 -6.02 13.21
N THR A 89 -14.87 -5.93 14.49
CA THR A 89 -15.74 -5.34 15.53
C THR A 89 -15.07 -4.26 16.37
N MET A 90 -13.75 -4.33 16.56
CA MET A 90 -12.99 -3.41 17.41
C MET A 90 -12.95 -1.98 16.86
N SER A 91 -12.74 -0.99 17.72
CA SER A 91 -12.31 0.34 17.27
C SER A 91 -10.93 0.24 16.63
N PHE A 92 -10.71 0.95 15.55
CA PHE A 92 -9.40 0.91 14.92
C PHE A 92 -8.36 1.71 15.66
N HIS A 93 -7.17 1.15 15.61
CA HIS A 93 -5.93 1.75 16.03
C HIS A 93 -4.83 1.17 15.11
N VAL A 94 -3.60 1.64 15.28
CA VAL A 94 -2.43 1.01 14.69
C VAL A 94 -1.35 1.02 15.75
N GLU A 95 -0.75 -0.15 16.00
CA GLU A 95 0.39 -0.34 16.90
C GLU A 95 1.49 -1.15 16.23
N CYS A 96 2.64 -1.31 16.90
CA CYS A 96 3.73 -2.10 16.33
C CYS A 96 3.32 -3.58 16.30
N GLU A 97 2.64 -4.07 17.34
CA GLU A 97 2.16 -5.45 17.45
C GLU A 97 1.03 -5.81 16.48
N ASP A 98 0.41 -4.82 15.83
CA ASP A 98 -0.61 -5.08 14.80
C ASP A 98 -0.05 -5.72 13.54
N CYS A 99 1.22 -5.41 13.24
CA CYS A 99 1.93 -5.86 12.05
C CYS A 99 3.13 -6.74 12.39
N HIS A 100 3.65 -6.67 13.62
CA HIS A 100 4.80 -7.43 14.07
C HIS A 100 4.48 -8.26 15.29
N ASN A 101 5.26 -9.31 15.51
CA ASN A 101 5.14 -10.12 16.71
C ASN A 101 6.50 -10.15 17.40
N PRO A 102 6.73 -9.35 18.46
CA PRO A 102 8.06 -9.21 19.05
C PRO A 102 8.62 -10.53 19.63
N HIS A 103 7.79 -11.56 19.83
CA HIS A 103 8.25 -12.88 20.24
C HIS A 103 8.64 -13.80 19.07
N GLY A 104 8.20 -13.51 17.85
CA GLY A 104 8.41 -14.33 16.66
C GLY A 104 9.31 -13.69 15.61
N SER A 105 9.33 -12.37 15.53
CA SER A 105 9.98 -11.64 14.44
C SER A 105 11.50 -11.80 14.41
N TYR A 106 12.07 -11.90 13.20
CA TYR A 106 13.51 -11.95 12.95
C TYR A 106 13.88 -11.29 11.62
N SER A 107 15.15 -10.90 11.49
CA SER A 107 15.67 -10.25 10.28
C SER A 107 15.49 -11.13 9.04
N SER A 108 14.94 -10.55 7.98
CA SER A 108 14.71 -11.20 6.69
C SER A 108 14.87 -10.18 5.56
N PRO A 109 15.11 -10.62 4.32
CA PRO A 109 15.04 -9.74 3.15
C PRO A 109 13.72 -8.96 3.09
N PRO A 110 13.70 -7.74 2.50
CA PRO A 110 12.51 -6.91 2.42
C PRO A 110 11.41 -7.55 1.56
N MET A 111 10.14 -7.28 1.92
CA MET A 111 8.97 -7.62 1.11
C MET A 111 8.82 -6.64 -0.03
N ILE A 112 9.58 -6.84 -1.10
CA ILE A 112 9.42 -6.12 -2.37
C ILE A 112 9.48 -7.17 -3.48
N SER A 113 8.77 -6.96 -4.58
CA SER A 113 8.74 -7.95 -5.66
C SER A 113 9.96 -7.83 -6.58
N PHE A 114 10.58 -6.65 -6.59
CA PHE A 114 11.89 -6.40 -7.18
C PHE A 114 12.48 -5.09 -6.64
N ASN A 115 13.79 -4.93 -6.73
CA ASN A 115 14.48 -3.68 -6.42
C ASN A 115 14.56 -2.79 -7.67
N PRO A 116 13.96 -1.58 -7.69
CA PRO A 116 14.02 -0.70 -8.86
C PRO A 116 15.43 -0.26 -9.26
N ALA A 117 16.37 -0.17 -8.31
CA ALA A 117 17.75 0.21 -8.57
C ALA A 117 18.58 -0.95 -9.14
N ASN A 118 18.15 -2.19 -8.90
CA ASN A 118 18.77 -3.41 -9.42
C ASN A 118 17.73 -4.53 -9.55
N PRO A 119 16.97 -4.61 -10.66
CA PRO A 119 15.88 -5.59 -10.81
C PRO A 119 16.32 -7.06 -10.76
N ALA A 120 17.62 -7.34 -10.92
CA ALA A 120 18.21 -8.68 -10.82
C ALA A 120 18.71 -9.01 -9.40
N ASP A 121 18.59 -8.09 -8.45
CA ASP A 121 18.88 -8.36 -7.04
C ASP A 121 17.98 -9.49 -6.54
N THR A 122 18.55 -10.41 -5.77
CA THR A 122 17.83 -11.54 -5.18
C THR A 122 17.59 -11.36 -3.69
N ASN A 123 18.07 -10.26 -3.11
CA ASN A 123 17.90 -9.93 -1.69
C ASN A 123 16.54 -9.27 -1.43
N HIS A 124 15.47 -10.01 -1.72
CA HIS A 124 14.08 -9.66 -1.42
C HIS A 124 13.26 -10.96 -1.30
N THR A 125 12.04 -10.86 -0.78
CA THR A 125 11.14 -12.03 -0.71
C THR A 125 10.32 -12.22 -1.99
N THR A 126 9.54 -13.30 -2.05
CA THR A 126 8.70 -13.64 -3.19
C THR A 126 7.24 -13.32 -2.85
N ALA A 127 6.61 -12.43 -3.62
CA ALA A 127 5.21 -12.09 -3.45
C ALA A 127 4.29 -13.32 -3.59
N PRO A 128 3.24 -13.43 -2.76
CA PRO A 128 2.78 -12.45 -1.77
C PRO A 128 3.17 -12.83 -0.33
N PHE A 129 4.10 -13.77 -0.14
CA PHE A 129 4.40 -14.36 1.17
C PHE A 129 4.95 -13.35 2.16
N VAL A 130 4.53 -13.45 3.43
CA VAL A 130 5.17 -12.68 4.52
C VAL A 130 6.61 -13.13 4.74
N ASN A 131 7.43 -12.24 5.31
CA ASN A 131 8.80 -12.54 5.71
C ASN A 131 8.92 -12.75 7.23
N GLY A 132 10.16 -12.93 7.72
CA GLY A 132 10.43 -13.12 9.14
C GLY A 132 10.01 -11.97 10.06
N SER A 133 9.65 -10.79 9.53
CA SER A 133 9.19 -9.67 10.36
C SER A 133 7.74 -9.81 10.83
N MET A 134 6.90 -10.61 10.16
CA MET A 134 5.46 -10.73 10.43
C MET A 134 5.04 -12.15 10.89
N VAL A 135 5.96 -12.93 11.44
CA VAL A 135 5.69 -14.31 11.89
C VAL A 135 4.73 -14.32 13.08
N GLY A 136 3.65 -15.11 13.03
CA GLY A 136 2.68 -15.20 14.11
C GLY A 136 1.76 -13.99 14.28
N VAL A 137 1.68 -13.12 13.27
CA VAL A 137 0.79 -11.95 13.22
C VAL A 137 -0.59 -12.37 12.69
N THR A 138 -1.66 -11.88 13.28
CA THR A 138 -3.04 -12.18 12.84
C THR A 138 -3.40 -11.41 11.58
N GLY A 139 -4.46 -11.80 10.88
CA GLY A 139 -4.87 -11.10 9.66
C GLY A 139 -6.30 -11.36 9.22
N ILE A 140 -6.64 -10.87 8.03
CA ILE A 140 -7.89 -11.13 7.33
C ILE A 140 -7.55 -11.73 5.96
N ASP A 141 -8.13 -12.88 5.62
CA ASP A 141 -7.93 -13.49 4.30
C ASP A 141 -8.68 -12.73 3.18
N SER A 142 -8.45 -13.10 1.91
CA SER A 142 -9.13 -12.45 0.78
C SER A 142 -10.67 -12.63 0.82
N GLY A 143 -11.16 -13.71 1.44
CA GLY A 143 -12.57 -13.96 1.68
C GLY A 143 -13.18 -13.17 2.85
N GLY A 144 -12.36 -12.44 3.62
CA GLY A 144 -12.78 -11.64 4.76
C GLY A 144 -12.82 -12.40 6.10
N ALA A 145 -12.29 -13.62 6.18
CA ALA A 145 -12.22 -14.38 7.43
C ALA A 145 -10.99 -14.02 8.25
N VAL A 146 -11.14 -13.99 9.58
CA VAL A 146 -10.03 -13.75 10.52
C VAL A 146 -9.08 -14.95 10.53
N LYS A 147 -7.79 -14.66 10.31
CA LYS A 147 -6.70 -15.64 10.39
C LYS A 147 -5.91 -15.48 11.69
N PRO A 148 -5.62 -16.59 12.39
CA PRO A 148 -4.78 -16.56 13.59
C PRO A 148 -3.30 -16.31 13.28
N GLU A 149 -2.87 -16.57 12.04
CA GLU A 149 -1.54 -16.27 11.53
C GLU A 149 -1.63 -16.01 10.02
N VAL A 150 -0.95 -14.98 9.54
CA VAL A 150 -0.88 -14.62 8.12
C VAL A 150 0.14 -15.47 7.37
N ASP A 151 -0.20 -15.79 6.13
CA ASP A 151 0.70 -16.40 5.16
C ASP A 151 1.18 -15.36 4.13
N TYR A 152 0.36 -14.33 3.89
CA TYR A 152 0.58 -13.34 2.84
C TYR A 152 0.51 -11.90 3.38
N GLU A 153 1.35 -11.00 2.85
CA GLU A 153 1.47 -9.61 3.32
C GLU A 153 0.13 -8.88 3.33
N TYR A 154 -0.66 -9.04 2.26
CA TYR A 154 -1.94 -8.37 2.11
C TYR A 154 -2.93 -8.73 3.23
N GLU A 155 -2.78 -9.89 3.89
CA GLU A 155 -3.70 -10.33 4.95
C GLU A 155 -3.54 -9.48 6.20
N VAL A 156 -2.34 -8.96 6.47
CA VAL A 156 -2.10 -7.98 7.54
C VAL A 156 -2.74 -6.66 7.17
N CYS A 157 -2.52 -6.17 5.94
CA CYS A 157 -3.10 -4.92 5.46
C CYS A 157 -4.64 -4.95 5.51
N PHE A 158 -5.25 -6.10 5.23
CA PHE A 158 -6.70 -6.26 5.23
C PHE A 158 -7.34 -6.14 6.61
N LYS A 159 -6.61 -6.26 7.73
CA LYS A 159 -7.12 -5.93 9.07
C LYS A 159 -7.75 -4.54 9.12
N CYS A 160 -7.15 -3.58 8.40
CA CYS A 160 -7.58 -2.18 8.42
C CYS A 160 -8.16 -1.72 7.08
N HIS A 161 -7.54 -2.11 5.97
CA HIS A 161 -7.90 -1.66 4.63
C HIS A 161 -8.88 -2.60 3.90
N GLY A 162 -9.15 -3.77 4.48
CA GLY A 162 -9.92 -4.86 3.88
C GLY A 162 -11.27 -5.17 4.55
N VAL A 163 -11.65 -4.44 5.60
CA VAL A 163 -12.85 -4.72 6.40
C VAL A 163 -14.05 -3.81 6.04
N PRO A 164 -15.24 -4.39 5.78
CA PRO A 164 -16.42 -3.62 5.36
C PRO A 164 -16.85 -2.51 6.33
N GLY A 165 -17.38 -1.41 5.78
CA GLY A 165 -17.96 -0.27 6.54
C GLY A 165 -16.95 0.61 7.28
N LYS A 166 -15.70 0.16 7.37
CA LYS A 166 -14.65 0.65 8.26
C LYS A 166 -13.33 0.91 7.50
N SER A 167 -13.12 0.22 6.38
CA SER A 167 -12.18 0.62 5.32
C SER A 167 -12.82 1.54 4.27
N ALA A 168 -14.14 1.73 4.33
CA ALA A 168 -14.91 2.46 3.33
C ALA A 168 -15.19 3.90 3.78
N CYS A 169 -14.19 4.77 3.69
CA CYS A 169 -14.33 6.23 3.88
C CYS A 169 -15.17 6.67 5.10
N ASP A 170 -14.89 6.12 6.27
CA ASP A 170 -15.36 6.70 7.53
C ASP A 170 -14.43 7.83 8.02
N ASN A 171 -14.74 8.40 9.19
CA ASN A 171 -14.14 9.59 9.80
C ASN A 171 -12.59 9.50 9.97
N GLN A 172 -11.82 9.65 8.87
CA GLN A 172 -10.39 9.99 8.73
C GLN A 172 -9.63 9.13 7.68
N ARG A 173 -10.22 8.04 7.16
CA ARG A 173 -9.47 7.05 6.36
C ARG A 173 -9.46 7.28 4.86
N CYS A 174 -10.27 8.21 4.40
CA CYS A 174 -10.23 8.75 3.05
C CYS A 174 -9.79 10.21 3.08
N SER A 175 -8.80 10.56 3.91
CA SER A 175 -8.32 11.95 4.01
C SER A 175 -7.90 12.52 2.66
N THR A 176 -7.18 11.73 1.84
CA THR A 176 -6.83 12.09 0.46
C THR A 176 -8.07 12.26 -0.40
N ALA A 177 -8.96 11.24 -0.47
CA ALA A 177 -10.17 11.33 -1.28
C ALA A 177 -11.12 12.44 -0.82
N THR A 178 -11.20 12.72 0.47
CA THR A 178 -11.99 13.82 1.04
C THR A 178 -11.32 15.17 0.73
N GLY A 179 -10.01 15.27 0.92
CA GLY A 179 -9.22 16.47 0.65
C GLY A 179 -9.29 16.91 -0.81
N TYR A 180 -9.33 15.94 -1.73
CA TYR A 180 -9.45 16.16 -3.18
C TYR A 180 -10.88 16.04 -3.73
N SER A 181 -11.88 15.78 -2.87
CA SER A 181 -13.29 15.51 -3.28
C SER A 181 -13.41 14.42 -4.35
N MET A 182 -12.59 13.37 -4.27
CA MET A 182 -12.54 12.26 -5.22
C MET A 182 -13.64 11.25 -4.93
N THR A 183 -14.39 10.88 -5.97
CA THR A 183 -15.34 9.76 -5.92
C THR A 183 -15.06 8.83 -7.10
N ARG A 184 -14.90 7.54 -6.81
CA ARG A 184 -14.76 6.51 -7.85
C ARG A 184 -16.13 6.06 -8.33
N GLN A 185 -16.25 5.81 -9.64
CA GLN A 185 -17.50 5.40 -10.26
C GLN A 185 -18.05 4.08 -9.72
N ASP A 186 -17.19 3.16 -9.28
CA ASP A 186 -17.63 1.91 -8.64
C ASP A 186 -18.10 2.07 -7.19
N GLY A 187 -17.74 3.14 -6.51
CA GLY A 187 -18.03 3.33 -5.08
C GLY A 187 -17.41 2.26 -4.18
N VAL A 188 -16.45 1.47 -4.67
CA VAL A 188 -15.80 0.40 -3.91
C VAL A 188 -14.55 0.99 -3.25
N TYR A 189 -14.52 1.00 -1.92
CA TYR A 189 -13.40 1.53 -1.14
C TYR A 189 -12.68 0.47 -0.30
N ASN A 190 -13.29 -0.70 -0.13
CA ASN A 190 -12.63 -1.82 0.50
C ASN A 190 -11.55 -2.37 -0.44
N LEU A 191 -10.28 -2.31 -0.04
CA LEU A 191 -9.18 -2.73 -0.89
C LEU A 191 -9.20 -4.24 -1.14
N ARG A 192 -9.63 -5.04 -0.17
CA ARG A 192 -9.81 -6.50 -0.35
C ARG A 192 -10.76 -6.78 -1.50
N ASP A 193 -11.90 -6.07 -1.56
CA ASP A 193 -12.87 -6.22 -2.66
C ASP A 193 -12.33 -5.73 -4.01
N LYS A 194 -11.29 -4.88 -4.03
CA LYS A 194 -10.62 -4.38 -5.25
C LYS A 194 -9.50 -5.26 -5.77
N VAL A 195 -9.01 -6.22 -4.98
CA VAL A 195 -7.89 -7.07 -5.39
C VAL A 195 -8.17 -8.56 -5.20
N ASP A 196 -9.38 -8.94 -4.78
CA ASP A 196 -9.81 -10.34 -4.65
C ASP A 196 -10.47 -10.84 -5.95
N PRO A 197 -9.86 -11.78 -6.70
CA PRO A 197 -10.47 -12.39 -7.87
C PRO A 197 -11.73 -13.19 -7.55
N GLY A 198 -11.94 -13.56 -6.28
CA GLY A 198 -13.17 -14.20 -5.82
C GLY A 198 -14.38 -13.27 -5.85
N ASN A 199 -14.16 -11.95 -5.95
CA ASN A 199 -15.22 -10.97 -6.08
C ASN A 199 -15.80 -10.97 -7.52
N PRO A 200 -17.05 -11.42 -7.74
CA PRO A 200 -17.63 -11.49 -9.08
C PRO A 200 -17.89 -10.12 -9.72
N ALA A 201 -17.84 -9.04 -8.95
CA ALA A 201 -17.95 -7.68 -9.46
C ALA A 201 -16.63 -7.12 -10.00
N LEU A 202 -15.49 -7.76 -9.69
CA LEU A 202 -14.17 -7.23 -10.04
C LEU A 202 -13.84 -7.51 -11.51
N VAL A 203 -13.52 -6.45 -12.26
CA VAL A 203 -13.28 -6.50 -13.72
C VAL A 203 -11.80 -6.33 -14.05
N SER A 204 -11.02 -5.63 -13.24
CA SER A 204 -9.56 -5.59 -13.40
C SER A 204 -8.91 -5.18 -12.11
N TYR A 205 -7.68 -5.61 -11.89
CA TYR A 205 -6.95 -5.37 -10.64
C TYR A 205 -5.45 -5.59 -10.83
N HIS A 206 -4.64 -4.96 -9.98
CA HIS A 206 -3.24 -5.30 -9.87
C HIS A 206 -3.06 -6.65 -9.15
N PRO A 207 -2.07 -7.47 -9.53
CA PRO A 207 -1.98 -8.86 -9.10
C PRO A 207 -1.42 -9.00 -7.68
N ILE A 208 -2.24 -8.68 -6.66
CA ILE A 208 -1.87 -8.77 -5.24
C ILE A 208 -2.19 -10.16 -4.67
N THR A 209 -3.43 -10.63 -4.84
CA THR A 209 -3.89 -11.92 -4.30
C THR A 209 -3.79 -13.05 -5.33
N ALA A 210 -3.95 -12.72 -6.61
CA ALA A 210 -3.80 -13.60 -7.76
C ALA A 210 -3.49 -12.78 -9.01
N ASN A 211 -3.04 -13.44 -10.08
CA ASN A 211 -2.98 -12.85 -11.41
C ASN A 211 -4.04 -13.54 -12.29
N ASP A 212 -4.88 -12.77 -12.98
CA ASP A 212 -5.86 -13.31 -13.93
C ASP A 212 -5.51 -12.89 -15.37
N PRO A 213 -4.80 -13.76 -16.11
CA PRO A 213 -4.41 -13.46 -17.48
C PRO A 213 -5.61 -13.42 -18.46
N PHE A 214 -6.80 -13.92 -18.06
CA PHE A 214 -8.01 -13.85 -18.87
C PHE A 214 -8.72 -12.50 -18.76
N ASN A 215 -8.46 -11.74 -17.69
CA ASN A 215 -9.12 -10.46 -17.44
C ASN A 215 -8.37 -9.25 -18.03
N ASN A 216 -7.13 -9.45 -18.48
CA ASN A 216 -6.41 -8.53 -19.38
C ASN A 216 -5.04 -9.12 -19.77
N GLY A 217 -4.98 -9.95 -20.81
CA GLY A 217 -3.72 -10.46 -21.38
C GLY A 217 -2.81 -9.38 -22.00
N GLU A 218 -3.19 -8.10 -21.85
CA GLU A 218 -2.59 -6.96 -22.50
C GLU A 218 -2.20 -5.87 -21.50
N VAL A 219 -0.94 -5.95 -21.06
CA VAL A 219 -0.29 -4.85 -20.33
C VAL A 219 0.87 -4.34 -21.19
N PRO A 220 0.61 -3.66 -22.32
CA PRO A 220 1.65 -3.31 -23.30
C PRO A 220 2.73 -2.39 -22.72
N SER A 221 2.41 -1.66 -21.66
CA SER A 221 3.36 -0.82 -20.97
C SER A 221 4.16 -1.53 -19.88
N LEU A 222 3.85 -2.79 -19.54
CA LEU A 222 4.64 -3.51 -18.53
C LEU A 222 6.09 -3.63 -19.00
N ARG A 223 7.00 -3.21 -18.12
CA ARG A 223 8.43 -3.28 -18.35
C ARG A 223 8.86 -4.74 -18.50
N THR A 224 9.65 -5.02 -19.54
CA THR A 224 10.24 -6.34 -19.80
C THR A 224 11.61 -6.51 -19.14
N ASP A 225 12.12 -5.48 -18.47
CA ASP A 225 13.41 -5.49 -17.77
C ASP A 225 13.28 -5.73 -16.25
N ILE A 226 12.09 -6.10 -15.79
CA ILE A 226 11.78 -6.44 -14.39
C ILE A 226 11.17 -7.85 -14.30
N PRO A 227 11.31 -8.57 -13.18
CA PRO A 227 10.84 -9.95 -13.04
C PRO A 227 9.33 -10.07 -12.78
N LEU A 228 8.51 -9.28 -13.48
CA LEU A 228 7.05 -9.21 -13.31
C LEU A 228 6.26 -9.53 -14.58
N ASP A 229 6.92 -10.00 -15.63
CA ASP A 229 6.35 -10.22 -16.97
C ASP A 229 5.74 -11.62 -17.18
N THR A 230 5.42 -12.34 -16.10
CA THR A 230 4.87 -13.71 -16.16
C THR A 230 3.43 -13.78 -15.66
N SER A 231 2.67 -14.79 -16.11
CA SER A 231 1.30 -15.03 -15.65
C SER A 231 1.20 -15.46 -14.18
N SER A 232 2.32 -15.76 -13.53
CA SER A 232 2.41 -16.05 -12.10
C SER A 232 2.94 -14.88 -11.27
N SER A 233 3.32 -13.78 -11.90
CA SER A 233 3.89 -12.62 -11.21
C SER A 233 2.81 -11.97 -10.34
N LEU A 234 3.18 -11.74 -9.08
CA LEU A 234 2.40 -11.02 -8.08
C LEU A 234 3.23 -9.86 -7.57
N ILE A 235 2.55 -8.87 -6.99
CA ILE A 235 3.20 -7.74 -6.32
C ILE A 235 2.79 -7.65 -4.86
N TYR A 236 3.61 -6.96 -4.06
CA TYR A 236 3.33 -6.64 -2.67
C TYR A 236 2.60 -5.30 -2.56
N CYS A 237 1.87 -5.09 -1.47
CA CYS A 237 1.32 -3.77 -1.14
C CYS A 237 2.46 -2.77 -0.95
N SER A 238 3.55 -3.21 -0.31
CA SER A 238 4.73 -2.40 0.00
C SER A 238 5.65 -2.14 -1.19
N ASP A 239 5.40 -2.72 -2.36
CA ASP A 239 6.02 -2.25 -3.60
C ASP A 239 5.62 -0.80 -3.92
N CYS A 240 4.41 -0.41 -3.50
CA CYS A 240 3.87 0.93 -3.65
C CYS A 240 3.84 1.70 -2.33
N HIS A 241 3.37 1.06 -1.26
CA HIS A 241 3.17 1.63 0.06
C HIS A 241 4.37 1.35 0.99
N SER A 242 5.45 2.10 0.80
CA SER A 242 6.67 1.98 1.58
C SER A 242 7.36 3.34 1.69
N SER A 243 8.37 3.41 2.55
CA SER A 243 9.19 4.61 2.70
C SER A 243 9.82 5.08 1.38
N ASN A 244 9.87 6.40 1.20
CA ASN A 244 10.56 7.06 0.09
C ASN A 244 12.09 6.89 0.09
N VAL A 245 12.66 6.23 1.10
CA VAL A 245 14.09 5.84 1.14
C VAL A 245 14.29 4.32 1.13
N SER A 246 13.21 3.54 1.09
CA SER A 246 13.24 2.08 1.15
C SER A 246 13.83 1.44 -0.12
N PRO A 247 14.17 0.14 -0.07
CA PRO A 247 14.41 -0.68 -1.25
C PRO A 247 13.28 -0.61 -2.30
N ALA A 248 12.01 -0.44 -1.90
CA ALA A 248 10.90 -0.27 -2.83
C ALA A 248 11.01 1.02 -3.65
N ALA A 249 11.73 2.03 -3.15
CA ALA A 249 12.06 3.29 -3.81
C ALA A 249 13.45 3.27 -4.51
N GLY A 250 14.15 2.13 -4.50
CA GLY A 250 15.53 2.00 -4.98
C GLY A 250 16.60 2.50 -3.99
N GLY A 251 16.21 2.78 -2.73
CA GLY A 251 17.12 3.17 -1.66
C GLY A 251 17.58 1.99 -0.80
N VAL A 252 18.20 2.31 0.34
CA VAL A 252 18.74 1.33 1.32
C VAL A 252 18.18 1.55 2.73
N GLY A 253 17.18 2.42 2.87
CA GLY A 253 16.55 2.76 4.14
C GLY A 253 15.52 1.73 4.58
N THR A 254 14.72 2.12 5.57
CA THR A 254 13.69 1.28 6.18
C THR A 254 12.67 0.82 5.14
N ALA A 255 12.40 -0.49 5.07
CA ALA A 255 11.36 -1.05 4.23
C ALA A 255 10.01 -1.12 4.97
N GLY A 256 8.92 -1.24 4.22
CA GLY A 256 7.57 -1.40 4.76
C GLY A 256 6.86 -0.07 4.98
N SER A 257 5.58 -0.18 5.33
CA SER A 257 4.63 0.93 5.42
C SER A 257 4.71 1.67 6.77
N HIS A 258 5.90 2.10 7.18
CA HIS A 258 6.09 2.90 8.41
C HIS A 258 5.68 4.35 8.15
N GLY A 259 6.50 5.07 7.36
CA GLY A 259 6.14 6.38 6.87
C GLY A 259 6.90 6.79 5.60
N SER A 260 6.41 7.84 4.96
CA SER A 260 6.96 8.44 3.73
C SER A 260 6.76 9.95 3.72
N THR A 261 7.62 10.64 3.00
CA THR A 261 7.41 12.06 2.68
C THR A 261 6.32 12.26 1.63
N PHE A 262 5.89 11.18 0.95
CA PHE A 262 4.80 11.20 -0.02
C PHE A 262 3.50 10.73 0.64
N GLU A 263 2.39 11.42 0.32
CA GLU A 263 1.05 11.08 0.80
C GLU A 263 0.69 9.62 0.46
N GLY A 264 0.00 8.93 1.38
CA GLY A 264 -0.37 7.52 1.21
C GLY A 264 0.78 6.55 1.51
N ILE A 265 1.82 7.00 2.21
CA ILE A 265 3.03 6.21 2.52
C ILE A 265 3.65 5.66 1.24
N LEU A 266 3.76 6.47 0.18
CA LEU A 266 4.20 5.97 -1.12
C LEU A 266 5.72 5.94 -1.25
N ALA A 267 6.25 4.90 -1.91
CA ALA A 267 7.68 4.75 -2.15
C ALA A 267 8.22 5.77 -3.16
N LEU A 268 7.38 6.20 -4.09
CA LEU A 268 7.69 7.20 -5.11
C LEU A 268 6.54 8.22 -5.22
N PRO A 269 6.78 9.42 -5.78
CA PRO A 269 5.73 10.41 -5.99
C PRO A 269 4.53 9.85 -6.76
N TYR A 270 3.33 10.27 -6.38
CA TYR A 270 2.11 10.02 -7.12
C TYR A 270 1.22 11.26 -7.09
N ASP A 271 0.67 11.61 -8.25
CA ASP A 271 -0.09 12.84 -8.44
C ASP A 271 -1.57 12.58 -8.10
N PHE A 272 -1.92 12.74 -6.82
CA PHE A 272 -3.30 12.62 -6.35
C PHE A 272 -4.19 13.79 -6.79
N ASP A 273 -3.60 14.97 -7.03
CA ASP A 273 -4.34 16.11 -7.56
C ASP A 273 -4.73 15.82 -9.02
N PRO A 274 -6.03 15.74 -9.33
CA PRO A 274 -6.49 15.46 -10.69
C PRO A 274 -6.09 16.52 -11.71
N GLN A 275 -5.64 17.71 -11.27
CA GLN A 275 -5.35 18.87 -12.12
C GLN A 275 -3.86 19.13 -12.38
N THR A 276 -2.94 18.47 -11.67
CA THR A 276 -1.51 18.69 -11.84
C THR A 276 -0.92 17.72 -12.86
N ALA A 277 -0.05 18.16 -13.76
CA ALA A 277 0.57 17.25 -14.73
C ALA A 277 1.33 16.10 -14.02
N THR A 278 1.20 14.88 -14.56
CA THR A 278 1.89 13.70 -14.01
C THR A 278 3.41 13.88 -14.01
N SER A 279 4.04 13.62 -12.86
CA SER A 279 5.49 13.74 -12.71
C SER A 279 6.24 12.67 -13.52
N ALA A 280 7.45 13.01 -14.01
CA ALA A 280 8.30 12.06 -14.73
C ALA A 280 8.80 10.89 -13.85
N ASN A 281 8.81 11.07 -12.53
CA ASN A 281 9.22 10.07 -11.55
C ASN A 281 8.00 9.44 -10.83
N ASN A 282 6.84 9.42 -11.48
CA ASN A 282 5.61 8.87 -10.92
C ASN A 282 5.76 7.37 -10.59
N LEU A 283 5.15 6.95 -9.48
CA LEU A 283 5.13 5.58 -8.97
C LEU A 283 4.80 4.52 -10.02
N CYS A 284 3.89 4.82 -10.96
CA CYS A 284 3.49 3.89 -12.02
C CYS A 284 4.69 3.45 -12.87
N TYR A 285 5.65 4.36 -13.10
CA TYR A 285 6.82 4.11 -13.94
C TYR A 285 7.84 3.17 -13.31
N LYS A 286 7.65 2.79 -12.04
CA LYS A 286 8.37 1.67 -11.43
C LYS A 286 8.13 0.38 -12.22
N CYS A 287 6.90 0.14 -12.68
CA CYS A 287 6.55 -1.09 -13.42
C CYS A 287 6.18 -0.83 -14.89
N HIS A 288 5.70 0.37 -15.22
CA HIS A 288 5.22 0.69 -16.57
C HIS A 288 6.20 1.59 -17.32
N ASN A 289 6.46 1.28 -18.59
CA ASN A 289 7.26 2.11 -19.48
C ASN A 289 6.38 3.21 -20.10
N ALA A 290 6.69 4.47 -19.78
CA ALA A 290 6.01 5.64 -20.34
C ALA A 290 5.99 5.65 -21.87
N ALA A 291 7.05 5.18 -22.52
CA ALA A 291 7.17 5.15 -23.99
C ALA A 291 6.21 4.15 -24.65
N SER A 292 5.76 3.14 -23.91
CA SER A 292 4.85 2.10 -24.41
C SER A 292 3.37 2.38 -24.10
N LEU A 293 3.07 3.44 -23.34
CA LEU A 293 1.68 3.80 -23.01
C LEU A 293 0.88 4.21 -24.25
N GLU A 294 1.53 4.76 -25.27
CA GLU A 294 0.85 5.21 -26.51
C GLU A 294 0.30 4.07 -27.37
N VAL A 295 0.71 2.82 -27.12
CA VAL A 295 0.36 1.66 -27.97
C VAL A 295 -1.14 1.33 -27.93
N SER A 296 -1.79 1.55 -26.79
CA SER A 296 -3.21 1.18 -26.59
C SER A 296 -4.14 2.39 -26.50
N PHE A 297 -3.60 3.56 -26.20
CA PHE A 297 -4.35 4.78 -25.98
C PHE A 297 -3.45 5.99 -26.10
N ILE A 298 -4.00 7.12 -26.54
CA ILE A 298 -3.27 8.39 -26.75
C ILE A 298 -2.97 9.12 -25.42
N HIS A 299 -2.24 8.47 -24.52
CA HIS A 299 -1.91 8.98 -23.18
C HIS A 299 -1.24 10.36 -23.25
N SER A 300 -0.33 10.58 -24.18
CA SER A 300 0.39 11.85 -24.38
C SER A 300 -0.54 13.03 -24.59
N LYS A 301 -1.68 12.82 -25.27
CA LYS A 301 -2.69 13.86 -25.49
C LYS A 301 -3.45 14.20 -24.21
N HIS A 302 -3.74 13.22 -23.37
CA HIS A 302 -4.50 13.42 -22.14
C HIS A 302 -3.59 13.92 -21.01
N VAL A 303 -2.47 13.26 -20.77
CA VAL A 303 -1.47 13.68 -19.79
C VAL A 303 -0.91 15.07 -20.15
N GLY A 304 -0.65 15.33 -21.43
CA GLY A 304 -0.25 16.66 -21.92
C GLY A 304 -1.33 17.75 -21.84
N ALA A 305 -2.59 17.37 -21.58
CA ALA A 305 -3.72 18.28 -21.37
C ALA A 305 -4.06 18.48 -19.88
N ASN A 306 -3.10 18.24 -18.98
CA ASN A 306 -3.26 18.30 -17.52
C ASN A 306 -4.26 17.28 -16.95
N THR A 307 -4.39 16.10 -17.58
CA THR A 307 -5.10 14.95 -17.00
C THR A 307 -4.08 14.02 -16.32
N THR A 308 -4.25 13.71 -15.04
CA THR A 308 -3.46 12.66 -14.37
C THR A 308 -4.01 11.26 -14.58
N CYS A 309 -3.17 10.24 -14.35
CA CYS A 309 -3.55 8.83 -14.36
C CYS A 309 -4.79 8.55 -13.49
N ILE A 310 -4.90 9.21 -12.32
CA ILE A 310 -5.96 8.96 -11.34
C ILE A 310 -7.35 9.33 -11.88
N ASN A 311 -7.46 10.22 -12.85
CA ASN A 311 -8.76 10.60 -13.44
C ASN A 311 -9.46 9.42 -14.13
N CYS A 312 -8.67 8.47 -14.66
CA CYS A 312 -9.17 7.30 -15.37
C CYS A 312 -8.90 6.00 -14.61
N HIS A 313 -7.70 5.85 -14.05
CA HIS A 313 -7.25 4.59 -13.46
C HIS A 313 -7.39 4.60 -11.94
N ASP A 314 -7.89 3.50 -11.40
CA ASP A 314 -7.74 3.14 -9.99
C ASP A 314 -6.55 2.19 -9.83
N PRO A 315 -5.51 2.56 -9.07
CA PRO A 315 -4.29 1.77 -8.97
C PRO A 315 -4.47 0.43 -8.25
N HIS A 316 -5.63 0.12 -7.67
CA HIS A 316 -5.86 -1.18 -7.04
C HIS A 316 -6.70 -2.09 -7.94
N GLY A 317 -7.87 -1.59 -8.34
CA GLY A 317 -8.82 -2.36 -9.14
C GLY A 317 -10.07 -1.59 -9.50
N SER A 318 -10.80 -2.15 -10.46
CA SER A 318 -12.03 -1.61 -11.02
C SER A 318 -13.10 -2.68 -11.07
N ALA A 319 -14.28 -2.35 -10.54
CA ALA A 319 -15.52 -3.11 -10.77
C ALA A 319 -16.32 -2.61 -11.98
N LYS A 320 -15.74 -1.74 -12.83
CA LYS A 320 -16.43 -1.14 -13.99
C LYS A 320 -15.90 -1.63 -15.30
N PHE A 321 -14.59 -1.56 -15.51
CA PHE A 321 -13.97 -1.74 -16.82
C PHE A 321 -12.62 -2.46 -16.71
N PRO A 322 -12.15 -3.07 -17.81
CA PRO A 322 -10.79 -3.57 -17.92
C PRO A 322 -9.73 -2.47 -17.76
N HIS A 323 -8.45 -2.87 -17.71
CA HIS A 323 -7.29 -1.97 -17.68
C HIS A 323 -7.28 -0.97 -16.50
N LEU A 324 -7.81 -1.37 -15.35
CA LEU A 324 -7.93 -0.55 -14.14
C LEU A 324 -8.76 0.73 -14.34
N LEU A 325 -9.58 0.81 -15.39
CA LEU A 325 -10.39 1.99 -15.66
C LEU A 325 -11.56 2.08 -14.68
N ASN A 326 -11.52 3.10 -13.83
CA ASN A 326 -12.54 3.44 -12.84
C ASN A 326 -12.52 4.96 -12.65
N PHE A 327 -13.31 5.65 -13.48
CA PHE A 327 -13.26 7.10 -13.59
C PHE A 327 -13.57 7.80 -12.27
N LEU A 328 -12.93 8.95 -12.05
CA LEU A 328 -13.39 9.88 -11.02
C LEU A 328 -14.68 10.55 -11.48
N THR A 329 -15.77 10.42 -10.73
CA THR A 329 -17.07 11.03 -11.08
C THR A 329 -17.22 12.44 -10.55
N PHE A 330 -16.34 12.86 -9.63
CA PHE A 330 -16.24 14.23 -9.09
C PHE A 330 -14.77 14.55 -8.83
N ALA A 331 -14.33 15.76 -9.20
CA ALA A 331 -13.03 16.32 -8.85
C ALA A 331 -13.23 17.73 -8.28
N ASN A 332 -12.38 18.10 -7.33
CA ASN A 332 -12.50 19.30 -6.50
C ASN A 332 -12.81 20.60 -7.27
N VAL A 333 -13.59 21.43 -6.58
CA VAL A 333 -14.19 22.71 -6.98
C VAL A 333 -13.14 23.75 -7.40
N THR A 334 -13.47 24.53 -8.45
CA THR A 334 -12.72 25.64 -9.11
C THR A 334 -11.81 25.31 -10.31
N GLY A 335 -12.09 24.22 -11.04
CA GLY A 335 -11.50 23.88 -12.35
C GLY A 335 -12.40 22.96 -13.20
N PRO A 336 -12.20 22.83 -14.53
CA PRO A 336 -13.21 22.35 -15.50
C PRO A 336 -13.33 20.82 -15.67
N MET A 337 -12.78 19.98 -14.78
CA MET A 337 -12.79 18.52 -15.01
C MET A 337 -13.88 17.82 -14.20
N GLU A 338 -15.11 17.91 -14.69
CA GLU A 338 -16.17 16.96 -14.36
C GLU A 338 -16.14 15.85 -15.42
N ILE A 339 -16.15 14.59 -14.98
CA ILE A 339 -16.22 13.44 -15.88
C ILE A 339 -17.63 12.86 -15.78
N THR A 340 -18.41 13.04 -16.84
CA THR A 340 -19.82 12.60 -16.89
C THR A 340 -20.07 11.70 -18.08
N GLY A 341 -21.17 10.94 -18.07
CA GLY A 341 -21.58 10.15 -19.23
C GLY A 341 -22.00 11.03 -20.42
N THR A 342 -22.02 10.43 -21.61
CA THR A 342 -22.55 11.10 -22.80
C THR A 342 -23.22 10.12 -23.76
N GLY A 343 -23.98 10.67 -24.71
CA GLY A 343 -24.68 9.89 -25.72
C GLY A 343 -25.66 8.90 -25.09
N ALA A 344 -25.46 7.60 -25.36
CA ALA A 344 -26.29 6.52 -24.85
C ALA A 344 -26.02 6.17 -23.37
N PHE A 345 -24.97 6.72 -22.76
CA PHE A 345 -24.53 6.36 -21.42
C PHE A 345 -24.73 7.52 -20.46
N THR A 346 -25.40 7.26 -19.33
CA THR A 346 -25.60 8.24 -18.26
C THR A 346 -24.34 8.45 -17.41
N GLU A 347 -23.46 7.44 -17.37
CA GLU A 347 -22.20 7.44 -16.63
C GLU A 347 -21.00 7.37 -17.58
N PRO A 348 -19.81 7.88 -17.18
CA PRO A 348 -18.59 7.74 -17.97
C PRO A 348 -18.34 6.28 -18.34
N THR A 349 -18.15 5.99 -19.62
CA THR A 349 -18.04 4.61 -20.09
C THR A 349 -16.85 4.41 -21.02
N TRP A 350 -16.09 3.34 -20.76
CA TRP A 350 -15.12 2.77 -21.69
C TRP A 350 -15.71 1.48 -22.29
N VAL A 351 -15.66 1.39 -23.62
CA VAL A 351 -15.97 0.16 -24.35
C VAL A 351 -14.65 -0.41 -24.87
N ASP A 352 -14.25 -1.56 -24.36
CA ASP A 352 -13.13 -2.33 -24.88
C ASP A 352 -13.52 -2.99 -26.21
N ASN A 353 -12.77 -2.69 -27.28
CA ASN A 353 -13.00 -3.20 -28.62
C ASN A 353 -12.01 -4.32 -28.99
N GLY A 354 -11.22 -4.82 -28.03
CA GLY A 354 -10.18 -5.82 -28.22
C GLY A 354 -8.79 -5.19 -28.26
N GLN A 355 -7.83 -5.95 -28.81
CA GLN A 355 -6.42 -5.65 -28.61
C GLN A 355 -6.03 -4.22 -28.94
N TYR A 356 -5.49 -3.51 -27.94
CA TYR A 356 -5.05 -2.12 -28.04
C TYR A 356 -6.13 -1.16 -28.60
N SER A 357 -7.41 -1.45 -28.33
CA SER A 357 -8.50 -0.66 -28.88
C SER A 357 -9.68 -0.50 -27.94
N GLY A 358 -10.28 0.69 -27.96
CA GLY A 358 -11.57 0.92 -27.30
C GLY A 358 -12.21 2.23 -27.69
N ALA A 359 -13.29 2.58 -27.00
CA ALA A 359 -14.02 3.82 -27.23
C ALA A 359 -14.51 4.46 -25.93
N CYS A 360 -14.44 5.78 -25.87
CA CYS A 360 -14.95 6.57 -24.75
C CYS A 360 -16.35 7.12 -25.04
N TYR A 361 -17.21 7.03 -24.03
CA TYR A 361 -18.51 7.70 -23.93
C TYR A 361 -18.55 8.53 -22.64
N LEU A 362 -17.98 9.72 -22.71
CA LEU A 362 -17.87 10.63 -21.57
C LEU A 362 -17.65 12.08 -22.00
N VAL A 363 -18.07 13.02 -21.16
CA VAL A 363 -17.57 14.41 -21.23
C VAL A 363 -16.42 14.53 -20.23
N CYS A 364 -15.26 15.00 -20.68
CA CYS A 364 -14.09 15.23 -19.82
C CYS A 364 -13.35 16.48 -20.27
N HIS A 365 -12.98 17.35 -19.32
CA HIS A 365 -12.42 18.68 -19.57
C HIS A 365 -13.22 19.52 -20.60
N GLY A 366 -14.55 19.43 -20.54
CA GLY A 366 -15.45 20.11 -21.49
C GLY A 366 -15.41 19.58 -22.92
N LYS A 367 -14.76 18.44 -23.17
CA LYS A 367 -14.78 17.72 -24.46
C LYS A 367 -15.68 16.51 -24.38
N THR A 368 -16.65 16.45 -25.29
CA THR A 368 -17.53 15.29 -25.47
C THR A 368 -16.84 14.23 -26.31
N HIS A 369 -16.62 13.07 -25.70
CA HIS A 369 -16.18 11.83 -26.35
C HIS A 369 -17.42 10.96 -26.49
N ASP A 370 -18.11 11.02 -27.63
CA ASP A 370 -19.30 10.22 -27.91
C ASP A 370 -18.94 9.19 -28.99
N GLY A 371 -18.50 8.01 -28.56
CA GLY A 371 -18.04 6.94 -29.46
C GLY A 371 -16.70 7.23 -30.13
N TRP A 372 -15.83 8.03 -29.50
CA TRP A 372 -14.48 8.26 -30.02
C TRP A 372 -13.68 6.97 -29.92
N SER A 373 -13.36 6.39 -31.07
CA SER A 373 -12.57 5.16 -31.17
C SER A 373 -11.08 5.45 -31.11
N TYR A 374 -10.37 4.60 -30.38
CA TYR A 374 -8.91 4.56 -30.29
C TYR A 374 -8.46 3.24 -30.91
N PRO A 375 -8.03 3.23 -32.18
CA PRO A 375 -7.48 2.02 -32.81
C PRO A 375 -6.02 1.77 -32.36
N PRO A 376 -5.47 0.57 -32.62
CA PRO A 376 -4.08 0.21 -32.32
C PRO A 376 -3.03 1.09 -33.01
#